data_AF-A0A355A3D0-F1
#
_entry.id   AF-A0A355A3D0-F1
#
_cell.length_a   1.000
_cell.length_b   1.000
_cell.length_c   1.000
_cell.angle_alpha   90.00
_cell.angle_beta   90.00
_cell.angle_gamma   90.00
#
_symmetry.space_group_name_H-M   'P 1'
#
loop_
_entity.id
_entity.type
_entity.pdbx_description
1 polymer ?
#
loop_
_entity_poly.entity_id
_entity_poly.type
_entity_poly.pdbx_seq_one_letter_code
_entity_poly.pdbx_strand_id
1 'polypeptide(L)'
;MANFLTLDSNTLKDFQEKLKVKYEGFKNQNLKLDMSRGKPCPEQLDLSNGLLYSLHGDFKAEDGTDCRNYGGVEGLPEARRLFAACLEVQPEEIIINGNSSLALM
;
A
#
# COMPACT_ATOMS: atom_id res chain seq x y z
N MET A 1 -19.16 -19.01 -17.95
CA MET A 1 -18.55 -18.31 -19.10
C MET A 1 -18.24 -19.34 -20.17
N ALA A 2 -18.35 -18.99 -21.45
CA ALA A 2 -17.94 -19.88 -22.53
C ALA A 2 -16.42 -20.11 -22.46
N ASN A 3 -15.98 -21.36 -22.62
CA ASN A 3 -14.57 -21.67 -22.77
C ASN A 3 -14.17 -21.41 -24.23
N PHE A 4 -13.49 -20.30 -24.51
CA PHE A 4 -13.12 -19.91 -25.87
C PHE A 4 -12.17 -20.91 -26.55
N LEU A 5 -11.48 -21.76 -25.79
CA LEU A 5 -10.55 -22.75 -26.34
C LEU A 5 -11.26 -23.97 -26.97
N THR A 6 -12.55 -24.16 -26.71
CA THR A 6 -13.31 -25.33 -27.18
C THR A 6 -14.32 -25.01 -28.27
N LEU A 7 -14.38 -23.76 -28.75
CA LEU A 7 -15.36 -23.29 -29.73
C LEU A 7 -14.83 -23.42 -31.15
N ASP A 8 -15.75 -23.64 -32.11
CA ASP A 8 -15.41 -23.65 -33.53
C ASP A 8 -15.16 -22.22 -34.07
N SER A 9 -14.54 -22.15 -35.25
CA SER A 9 -14.14 -20.87 -35.85
C SER A 9 -15.31 -19.92 -36.15
N ASN A 10 -16.50 -20.42 -36.48
CA ASN A 10 -17.63 -19.55 -36.81
C ASN A 10 -18.18 -18.92 -35.54
N THR A 11 -18.36 -19.74 -34.50
CA THR A 11 -18.78 -19.25 -33.18
C THR A 11 -17.78 -18.22 -32.63
N LEU A 12 -16.47 -18.43 -32.79
CA LEU A 12 -15.45 -17.46 -32.37
C LEU A 12 -15.54 -16.13 -33.13
N LYS A 13 -15.82 -16.14 -34.44
CA LYS A 13 -16.01 -14.91 -35.24
C LYS A 13 -17.24 -14.12 -34.78
N ASP A 14 -18.34 -14.81 -34.48
CA ASP A 14 -19.55 -14.18 -33.94
C ASP A 14 -19.29 -13.50 -32.59
N PHE A 15 -18.49 -14.14 -31.73
CA PHE A 15 -18.06 -13.53 -30.47
C PHE A 15 -17.14 -12.33 -30.70
N GLN A 16 -16.19 -12.43 -31.63
CA GLN A 16 -15.28 -11.33 -31.96
C GLN A 16 -16.05 -10.08 -32.41
N GLU A 17 -17.04 -10.22 -33.29
CA GLU A 17 -17.82 -9.09 -33.78
C GLU A 17 -18.62 -8.43 -32.65
N LYS A 18 -19.26 -9.25 -31.78
CA LYS A 18 -19.97 -8.75 -30.59
C LYS A 18 -19.04 -8.00 -29.63
N LEU A 19 -17.84 -8.53 -29.38
CA LEU A 19 -16.85 -7.90 -28.50
C LEU A 19 -16.28 -6.61 -29.11
N LYS A 20 -16.13 -6.56 -30.43
CA LYS A 20 -15.69 -5.36 -31.15
C LYS A 20 -16.69 -4.21 -31.01
N VAL A 21 -17.99 -4.50 -31.16
CA VAL A 21 -19.05 -3.51 -30.91
C VAL A 21 -18.98 -2.99 -29.46
N LYS A 22 -18.78 -3.88 -28.48
CA LYS A 22 -18.64 -3.49 -27.06
C LYS A 22 -17.39 -2.62 -26.83
N TYR A 23 -16.27 -2.95 -27.47
CA TYR A 23 -15.03 -2.18 -27.39
C TYR A 23 -15.19 -0.77 -27.97
N GLU A 24 -15.77 -0.63 -29.16
CA GLU A 24 -16.07 0.69 -29.74
C GLU A 24 -17.04 1.48 -28.84
N GLY A 25 -17.99 0.80 -28.19
CA GLY A 25 -18.85 1.40 -27.17
C GLY A 25 -18.08 1.98 -25.97
N PHE A 26 -17.01 1.33 -25.50
CA PHE A 26 -16.14 1.89 -24.45
C PHE A 26 -15.25 3.01 -24.98
N LYS A 27 -14.70 2.86 -26.20
CA LYS A 27 -13.86 3.88 -26.83
C LYS A 27 -14.61 5.20 -27.01
N ASN A 28 -15.87 5.15 -27.43
CA ASN A 28 -16.73 6.32 -27.61
C ASN A 28 -17.06 7.05 -26.29
N GLN A 29 -16.85 6.43 -25.13
CA GLN A 29 -17.01 7.09 -23.83
C GLN A 29 -15.84 8.02 -23.47
N ASN A 30 -14.72 7.98 -24.21
CA ASN A 30 -13.54 8.83 -23.98
C ASN A 30 -13.06 8.83 -22.52
N LEU A 31 -13.08 7.65 -21.89
CA LEU A 31 -12.74 7.46 -20.49
C LEU A 31 -11.27 7.83 -20.20
N LYS A 32 -11.04 8.45 -19.05
CA LYS A 32 -9.71 8.77 -18.52
C LYS A 32 -9.52 8.08 -17.16
N LEU A 33 -9.30 6.77 -17.21
CA LEU A 33 -9.10 5.93 -16.02
C LEU A 33 -7.61 5.59 -15.88
N ASP A 34 -7.15 5.50 -14.63
CA ASP A 34 -5.77 5.15 -14.28
C ASP A 34 -5.77 4.02 -13.25
N MET A 35 -5.34 2.83 -13.68
CA MET A 35 -5.19 1.62 -12.86
C MET A 35 -3.71 1.30 -12.54
N SER A 36 -2.78 2.24 -12.79
CA SER A 36 -1.34 2.01 -12.63
C SER A 36 -0.79 2.27 -11.23
N ARG A 37 -1.60 2.90 -10.36
CA ARG A 37 -1.12 3.49 -9.10
C ARG A 37 -1.17 2.49 -7.95
N GLY A 38 -0.03 1.95 -7.54
CA GLY A 38 0.14 1.14 -6.34
C GLY A 38 0.28 1.96 -5.05
N LYS A 39 -0.61 2.92 -4.81
CA LYS A 39 -0.61 3.77 -3.60
C LYS A 39 -1.98 3.79 -2.93
N PRO A 40 -2.05 4.02 -1.61
CA PRO A 40 -3.33 4.14 -0.90
C PRO A 40 -4.23 5.23 -1.51
N CYS A 41 -5.55 5.02 -1.44
CA CYS A 41 -6.52 6.05 -1.81
C CYS A 41 -6.68 7.09 -0.68
N PRO A 42 -7.26 8.27 -0.95
CA PRO A 42 -7.43 9.33 0.05
C PRO A 42 -8.12 8.85 1.34
N GLU A 43 -9.15 8.01 1.20
CA GLU A 43 -9.93 7.50 2.33
C GLU A 43 -9.09 6.57 3.23
N GLN A 44 -8.11 5.85 2.66
CA GLN A 44 -7.15 5.07 3.44
C GLN A 44 -6.12 5.96 4.15
N LEU A 45 -5.72 7.08 3.53
CA LEU A 45 -4.84 8.05 4.19
C LEU A 45 -5.56 8.72 5.36
N ASP A 46 -6.85 9.00 5.23
CA ASP A 46 -7.65 9.66 6.27
C ASP A 46 -7.72 8.86 7.58
N LEU A 47 -7.63 7.53 7.51
CA LEU A 47 -7.56 6.65 8.69
C LEU A 47 -6.39 7.02 9.61
N SER A 48 -5.32 7.62 9.07
CA SER A 48 -4.10 7.96 9.79
C SER A 48 -3.98 9.45 10.16
N ASN A 49 -4.99 10.28 9.86
CA ASN A 49 -4.93 11.73 10.12
C ASN A 49 -4.67 12.09 11.59
N GLY A 50 -5.08 11.23 12.53
CA GLY A 50 -4.81 11.42 13.96
C GLY A 50 -3.32 11.44 14.30
N LEU A 51 -2.47 10.76 13.53
CA LEU A 51 -1.01 10.72 13.75
C LEU A 51 -0.35 12.08 13.55
N LEU A 52 -0.95 12.98 12.77
CA LEU A 52 -0.40 14.33 12.54
C LEU A 52 -0.37 15.18 13.80
N TYR A 53 -1.18 14.84 14.80
CA TYR A 53 -1.38 15.63 16.01
C TYR A 53 -1.20 14.83 17.31
N SER A 54 -0.81 13.56 17.22
CA SER A 54 -0.88 12.60 18.34
C SER A 54 0.13 12.84 19.45
N LEU A 55 1.18 13.62 19.22
CA LEU A 55 2.24 13.80 20.22
C LEU A 55 1.79 14.65 21.41
N HIS A 56 0.93 15.65 21.21
CA HIS A 56 0.42 16.52 22.29
C HIS A 56 1.50 17.07 23.27
N GLY A 57 2.74 17.27 22.80
CA GLY A 57 3.86 17.73 23.63
C GLY A 57 4.59 16.62 24.40
N ASP A 58 4.16 15.37 24.24
CA ASP A 58 4.87 14.19 24.72
C ASP A 58 5.97 13.80 23.73
N PHE A 59 7.21 14.04 24.13
CA PHE A 59 8.40 13.80 23.32
C PHE A 59 9.33 12.78 23.97
N LYS A 60 8.86 12.09 25.02
CA LYS A 60 9.67 11.12 25.73
C LYS A 60 9.29 9.71 25.30
N ALA A 61 10.31 8.92 24.97
CA ALA A 61 10.15 7.49 24.76
C ALA A 61 9.90 6.75 26.09
N GLU A 62 9.54 5.46 26.02
CA GLU A 62 9.26 4.65 27.22
C GLU A 62 10.48 4.48 28.14
N ASP A 63 11.69 4.60 27.59
CA ASP A 63 12.97 4.55 28.32
C ASP A 63 13.41 5.92 28.88
N GLY A 64 12.62 6.97 28.65
CA GLY A 64 12.89 8.34 29.09
C GLY A 64 13.72 9.19 28.12
N THR A 65 14.12 8.65 26.96
CA THR A 65 14.84 9.39 25.90
C THR A 65 14.01 10.57 25.40
N ASP A 66 14.61 11.76 25.29
CA ASP A 66 13.99 12.91 24.63
C ASP A 66 14.18 12.80 23.12
N CYS A 67 13.12 12.43 22.40
CA CYS A 67 13.11 12.17 20.96
C CYS A 67 13.44 13.39 20.09
N ARG A 68 13.58 14.58 20.69
CA ARG A 68 13.96 15.82 19.98
C ARG A 68 15.47 16.00 19.87
N ASN A 69 16.26 15.16 20.55
CA ASN A 69 17.72 15.25 20.56
C ASN A 69 18.37 14.03 19.89
N TYR A 70 19.67 14.12 19.64
CA TYR A 70 20.43 13.09 18.96
C TYR A 70 20.57 11.79 19.79
N GLY A 71 20.59 10.65 19.11
CA GLY A 71 20.83 9.33 19.70
C GLY A 71 19.92 8.25 19.11
N GLY A 72 20.13 6.99 19.52
CA GLY A 72 19.25 5.86 19.19
C GLY A 72 19.34 5.38 17.74
N VAL A 73 20.41 4.67 17.40
CA VAL A 73 20.66 4.15 16.03
C VAL A 73 19.66 3.05 15.66
N GLU A 74 19.24 2.27 16.65
CA GLU A 74 18.34 1.13 16.53
C GLU A 74 16.87 1.56 16.39
N GLY A 75 16.55 2.80 16.78
CA GLY A 75 15.20 3.35 16.87
C GLY A 75 14.50 3.09 18.20
N LEU A 76 13.30 3.66 18.37
CA LEU A 76 12.59 3.71 19.66
C LEU A 76 12.23 2.30 20.19
N PRO A 77 12.43 2.01 21.50
CA PRO A 77 12.09 0.72 22.10
C PRO A 77 10.63 0.30 21.89
N GLU A 78 9.68 1.21 22.11
CA GLU A 78 8.25 0.96 21.97
C GLU A 78 7.85 0.64 20.52
N ALA A 79 8.52 1.26 19.53
CA ALA A 79 8.28 1.01 18.11
C ALA A 79 8.86 -0.35 17.70
N ARG A 80 10.08 -0.67 18.14
CA ARG A 80 10.69 -1.99 17.93
C ARG A 80 9.82 -3.10 18.51
N ARG A 81 9.30 -2.91 19.73
CA ARG A 81 8.39 -3.85 20.40
C ARG A 81 7.06 -4.02 19.64
N LEU A 82 6.48 -2.94 19.13
CA LEU A 82 5.27 -2.98 18.31
C LEU A 82 5.47 -3.84 17.05
N PHE A 83 6.50 -3.55 16.27
CA PHE A 83 6.75 -4.26 15.01
C PHE A 83 7.26 -5.69 15.20
N ALA A 84 8.04 -5.95 16.26
CA ALA A 84 8.44 -7.30 16.64
C ALA A 84 7.22 -8.21 16.89
N ALA A 85 6.18 -7.69 17.56
CA ALA A 85 4.93 -8.41 17.76
C ALA A 85 4.17 -8.64 16.44
N CYS A 86 4.18 -7.67 15.51
CA CYS A 86 3.55 -7.82 14.20
C CYS A 86 4.26 -8.83 13.28
N LEU A 87 5.59 -8.97 13.44
CA LEU A 87 6.44 -9.81 12.59
C LEU A 87 6.83 -11.15 13.24
N GLU A 88 6.39 -11.38 14.48
CA GLU A 88 6.67 -12.59 15.26
C GLU A 88 8.17 -12.86 15.48
N VAL A 89 8.95 -11.80 15.76
CA VAL A 89 10.40 -11.84 16.04
C VAL A 89 10.72 -11.19 17.40
N GLN A 90 11.97 -11.25 17.84
CA GLN A 90 12.42 -10.51 19.02
C GLN A 90 12.64 -9.02 18.70
N PRO A 91 12.41 -8.09 19.65
CA PRO A 91 12.71 -6.67 19.45
C PRO A 91 14.16 -6.42 18.99
N GLU A 92 15.12 -7.20 19.48
CA GLU A 92 16.55 -7.18 19.12
C GLU A 92 16.83 -7.45 17.64
N GLU A 93 15.88 -8.05 16.92
CA GLU A 93 15.94 -8.33 15.49
C GLU A 93 15.35 -7.19 14.63
N ILE A 94 14.84 -6.12 15.25
CA ILE A 94 14.20 -4.98 14.57
C ILE A 94 15.03 -3.70 14.72
N ILE A 95 15.23 -3.01 13.60
CA ILE A 95 15.71 -1.62 13.52
C ILE A 95 14.58 -0.75 12.98
N ILE A 96 14.30 0.39 13.63
CA ILE A 96 13.36 1.40 13.15
C ILE A 96 14.16 2.59 12.62
N ASN A 97 13.95 2.93 11.35
CA ASN A 97 14.63 4.03 10.68
C ASN A 97 13.63 4.95 9.96
N GLY A 98 14.11 5.83 9.08
CA GLY A 98 13.30 6.79 8.32
C GLY A 98 12.18 6.17 7.46
N ASN A 99 11.62 6.96 6.56
CA ASN A 99 10.35 6.64 5.89
C ASN A 99 10.44 5.69 4.67
N SER A 100 11.58 5.03 4.43
CA SER A 100 11.78 4.20 3.23
C SER A 100 12.58 2.95 3.55
N SER A 101 11.93 1.79 3.47
CA SER A 101 12.62 0.49 3.56
C SER A 101 13.56 0.26 2.39
N LEU A 102 13.25 0.77 1.19
CA LEU A 102 14.11 0.67 0.02
C LEU A 102 15.47 1.36 0.21
N ALA A 103 15.54 2.38 1.07
CA ALA A 103 16.81 3.04 1.38
C ALA A 103 17.73 2.20 2.29
N LEU A 104 17.19 1.16 2.93
CA LEU A 104 17.93 0.25 3.81
C LEU A 104 18.33 -1.07 3.13
N MET A 105 17.80 -1.33 1.93
CA MET A 105 18.11 -2.51 1.11
C MET A 105 19.34 -2.28 0.24
#